data_AF-A0A7C1ETH1-F1
#
_entry.id   AF-A0A7C1ETH1-F1
#
_cell.length_a   1.000
_cell.length_b   1.000
_cell.length_c   1.000
_cell.angle_alpha   90.00
_cell.angle_beta   90.00
_cell.angle_gamma   90.00
#
_symmetry.space_group_name_H-M   'P 1'
#
loop_
_entity.id
_entity.type
_entity.pdbx_description
1 polymer ?
#
loop_
_entity_poly.entity_id
_entity_poly.type
_entity_poly.pdbx_seq_one_letter_code
_entity_poly.pdbx_strand_id
1 'polypeptide(L)'
;MTTLIDFLFLIIDNVSDMRSQSKLHQGEKMKSHRLTQSIRLTFVLVIFASSLLWARSDPISTINEDDIIRHIQVLASDSLEGRRSGEPGCAKAANYIESEFKRIGLLPGGVNSTYRQPFDVVAASELGEKNYLKIDGQDLPIREKWMPLSYTQTGEAKGKLVFAGFGITASDFGYDDYTGLDVKGKIVLVMKYGPEGEDPQNRYNRYFALRYKAMNAREHGALGVLVVATEDTFKYDAVSRLRHDWAPGDAGILVAGIDLAAANSIVEKGGKGALDKIAIGIAHSSKPNSFELPIEVEFATAVKKRLTKTDNVIGLLQGNDPKVGGEVVVIGAHYDHLGKGGPESLSPKEEGEIHHGADDNASGTAGLLELAEAFASQKNFLKRSVLFIAFSGEEEGTLGSSFFVKNPTVPFEKIAAMVNMDMIGRMKDSTIIVQGAGTSPIWKELVGGVNGGIGLKVKFTDDGYGPSDHSPFYAKEKPVLFFFSGTHTDYHKPSDTWDKINSVGEKLILQLAYRTVDKIQGLDAPPTYVRTKGDSTRMGGGSGELRAYLGTIPDYSEELVGVKLSGVREGSPAEKAGIKGGDVIVRFGAKEIRNIYDYTYALGAHKPGETVEIGLVREGKPLTVSVLLERRR
;
A
#
# COMPACT_ATOMS: atom_id res chain seq x y z
N MET A 1 13.32 -42.36 18.86
CA MET A 1 14.49 -42.99 18.22
C MET A 1 15.18 -43.98 19.17
N THR A 2 15.37 -43.62 20.43
CA THR A 2 15.95 -44.47 21.50
C THR A 2 15.17 -45.78 21.70
N THR A 3 13.83 -45.73 21.78
CA THR A 3 12.98 -46.92 21.97
C THR A 3 12.98 -47.90 20.80
N LEU A 4 13.26 -47.44 19.57
CA LEU A 4 13.35 -48.31 18.40
C LEU A 4 14.72 -49.02 18.33
N ILE A 5 15.75 -48.33 18.81
CA ILE A 5 17.13 -48.84 18.92
C ILE A 5 17.20 -49.89 20.02
N ASP A 6 16.55 -49.67 21.16
CA ASP A 6 16.51 -50.62 22.28
C ASP A 6 15.76 -51.91 21.92
N PHE A 7 14.68 -51.81 21.13
CA PHE A 7 13.96 -52.98 20.60
C PHE A 7 14.80 -53.76 19.57
N LEU A 8 15.68 -53.06 18.82
CA LEU A 8 16.60 -53.67 17.86
C LEU A 8 17.74 -54.44 18.54
N PHE A 9 18.30 -53.92 19.63
CA PHE A 9 19.32 -54.62 20.41
C PHE A 9 18.78 -55.91 21.05
N LEU A 10 17.53 -55.89 21.52
CA LEU A 10 16.86 -57.07 22.08
C LEU A 10 16.68 -58.23 21.07
N ILE A 11 16.52 -57.91 19.78
CA ILE A 11 16.41 -58.90 18.70
C ILE A 11 17.80 -59.43 18.32
N ILE A 12 18.82 -58.58 18.30
CA ILE A 12 20.20 -58.97 17.98
C ILE A 12 20.76 -59.90 19.06
N ASP A 13 20.48 -59.62 20.34
CA ASP A 13 20.94 -60.44 21.46
C ASP A 13 20.26 -61.81 21.49
N ASN A 14 18.96 -61.89 21.16
CA ASN A 14 18.24 -63.18 21.04
C ASN A 14 18.78 -64.07 19.90
N VAL A 15 19.27 -63.48 18.81
CA VAL A 15 19.87 -64.23 17.68
C VAL A 15 21.31 -64.68 18.02
N SER A 16 21.99 -63.97 18.91
CA SER A 16 23.32 -64.35 19.43
C SER A 16 23.22 -65.57 20.35
N ASP A 17 22.21 -65.63 21.22
CA ASP A 17 22.10 -66.68 22.24
C ASP A 17 21.74 -68.06 21.66
N MET A 18 21.04 -68.09 20.51
CA MET A 18 20.78 -69.33 19.76
C MET A 18 22.05 -70.03 19.22
N ARG A 19 23.22 -69.37 19.21
CA ARG A 19 24.49 -69.97 18.77
C ARG A 19 25.18 -70.81 19.84
N SER A 20 24.76 -70.73 21.12
CA SER A 20 25.43 -71.46 22.20
C SER A 20 25.01 -72.93 22.32
N GLN A 21 23.95 -73.37 21.63
CA GLN A 21 23.41 -74.74 21.73
C GLN A 21 23.21 -75.46 20.39
N SER A 22 24.25 -75.60 19.56
CA SER A 22 24.26 -76.71 18.59
C SER A 22 25.68 -77.17 18.20
N LYS A 23 26.00 -78.41 18.56
CA LYS A 23 27.11 -79.17 17.97
C LYS A 23 26.59 -79.85 16.70
N LEU A 24 26.67 -79.21 15.54
CA LEU A 24 26.37 -79.87 14.25
C LEU A 24 27.35 -79.49 13.12
N HIS A 25 27.38 -80.39 12.14
CA HIS A 25 28.37 -80.67 11.11
C HIS A 25 28.87 -79.49 10.25
N GLN A 26 30.11 -79.59 9.77
CA GLN A 26 30.81 -78.62 8.90
C GLN A 26 30.05 -78.25 7.60
N GLY A 27 29.12 -79.08 7.11
CA GLY A 27 28.31 -78.80 5.92
C GLY A 27 27.20 -77.75 6.11
N GLU A 28 26.66 -77.60 7.33
CA GLU A 28 25.60 -76.62 7.63
C GLU A 28 26.16 -75.22 7.92
N LYS A 29 27.41 -75.12 8.40
CA LYS A 29 28.08 -73.84 8.64
C LYS A 29 28.18 -72.99 7.37
N MET A 30 28.49 -73.57 6.21
CA MET A 30 28.57 -72.82 4.94
C MET A 30 27.22 -72.28 4.45
N LYS A 31 26.13 -73.05 4.60
CA LYS A 31 24.78 -72.59 4.25
C LYS A 31 24.29 -71.49 5.21
N SER A 32 24.57 -71.64 6.51
CA SER A 32 24.24 -70.60 7.50
C SER A 32 24.99 -69.29 7.23
N HIS A 33 26.25 -69.37 6.79
CA HIS A 33 27.09 -68.19 6.56
C HIS A 33 26.68 -67.43 5.30
N ARG A 34 26.32 -68.15 4.23
CA ARG A 34 25.72 -67.54 3.02
C ARG A 34 24.36 -66.90 3.32
N LEU A 35 23.52 -67.55 4.12
CA LEU A 35 22.22 -66.99 4.53
C LEU A 35 22.38 -65.73 5.40
N THR A 36 23.36 -65.71 6.32
CA THR A 36 23.64 -64.49 7.12
C THR A 36 24.21 -63.37 6.27
N GLN A 37 25.05 -63.67 5.28
CA GLN A 37 25.56 -62.66 4.34
C GLN A 37 24.45 -62.11 3.45
N SER A 38 23.55 -62.95 2.93
CA SER A 38 22.39 -62.52 2.15
C SER A 38 21.44 -61.65 2.97
N ILE A 39 21.12 -62.02 4.22
CA ILE A 39 20.28 -61.21 5.11
C ILE A 39 20.93 -59.86 5.41
N ARG A 40 22.24 -59.82 5.70
CA ARG A 40 22.97 -58.56 5.93
C ARG A 40 23.00 -57.68 4.69
N LEU A 41 23.17 -58.26 3.50
CA LEU A 41 23.18 -57.52 2.24
C LEU A 41 21.79 -56.95 1.91
N THR A 42 20.72 -57.72 2.13
CA THR A 42 19.34 -57.25 2.00
C THR A 42 19.02 -56.18 3.03
N PHE A 43 19.49 -56.30 4.26
CA PHE A 43 19.28 -55.29 5.31
C PHE A 43 20.01 -53.98 5.01
N VAL A 44 21.25 -54.05 4.51
CA VAL A 44 21.99 -52.88 4.03
C VAL A 44 21.29 -52.24 2.83
N LEU A 45 20.80 -53.04 1.87
CA LEU A 45 20.04 -52.52 0.72
C LEU A 45 18.71 -51.88 1.13
N VAL A 46 18.01 -52.42 2.14
CA VAL A 46 16.77 -51.82 2.67
C VAL A 46 17.07 -50.52 3.42
N ILE A 47 18.14 -50.47 4.22
CA ILE A 47 18.59 -49.23 4.87
C ILE A 47 18.99 -48.20 3.81
N PHE A 48 19.76 -48.59 2.78
CA PHE A 48 20.21 -47.70 1.72
C PHE A 48 19.04 -47.19 0.86
N ALA A 49 18.09 -48.07 0.52
CA ALA A 49 16.86 -47.72 -0.18
C ALA A 49 15.96 -46.81 0.69
N SER A 50 15.88 -47.05 2.00
CA SER A 50 15.17 -46.17 2.93
C SER A 50 15.86 -44.81 3.08
N SER A 51 17.19 -44.73 3.06
CA SER A 51 17.90 -43.45 3.07
C SER A 51 17.78 -42.68 1.75
N LEU A 52 17.60 -43.36 0.62
CA LEU A 52 17.31 -42.74 -0.68
C LEU A 52 15.85 -42.28 -0.79
N LEU A 53 14.91 -42.99 -0.17
CA LEU A 53 13.51 -42.56 -0.02
C LEU A 53 13.34 -41.40 0.98
N TRP A 54 14.33 -41.17 1.84
CA TRP A 54 14.39 -40.07 2.82
C TRP A 54 15.42 -39.00 2.44
N ALA A 55 16.04 -39.09 1.26
CA ALA A 55 16.90 -38.04 0.72
C ALA A 55 16.00 -36.86 0.31
N ARG A 56 15.66 -36.05 1.31
CA ARG A 56 14.90 -34.81 1.18
C ARG A 56 15.65 -33.89 0.23
N SER A 57 15.06 -33.55 -0.92
CA SER A 57 15.45 -32.33 -1.62
C SER A 57 15.18 -31.17 -0.67
N ASP A 58 16.22 -30.39 -0.35
CA ASP A 58 16.07 -29.20 0.48
C ASP A 58 15.02 -28.29 -0.18
N PRO A 59 13.88 -27.96 0.45
CA PRO A 59 12.87 -27.09 -0.18
C PRO A 59 13.46 -25.75 -0.63
N ILE A 60 14.52 -25.28 0.02
CA ILE A 60 15.24 -24.07 -0.39
C ILE A 60 15.88 -24.23 -1.78
N SER A 61 16.19 -25.45 -2.22
CA SER A 61 16.76 -25.69 -3.55
C SER A 61 15.77 -25.47 -4.68
N THR A 62 14.46 -25.35 -4.42
CA THR A 62 13.49 -24.95 -5.45
C THR A 62 13.61 -23.46 -5.77
N ILE A 63 14.05 -22.63 -4.80
CA ILE A 63 14.22 -21.19 -4.98
C ILE A 63 15.46 -20.94 -5.84
N ASN A 64 15.25 -20.49 -7.08
CA ASN A 64 16.33 -20.29 -8.03
C ASN A 64 16.17 -19.03 -8.87
N GLU A 65 17.30 -18.54 -9.38
CA GLU A 65 17.38 -17.22 -10.03
C GLU A 65 16.69 -17.20 -11.38
N ASP A 66 16.72 -18.30 -12.12
CA ASP A 66 16.10 -18.39 -13.44
C ASP A 66 14.58 -18.28 -13.32
N ASP A 67 13.98 -18.93 -12.32
CA ASP A 67 12.54 -18.83 -12.06
C ASP A 67 12.14 -17.45 -11.53
N ILE A 68 12.91 -16.86 -10.61
CA ILE A 68 12.70 -15.48 -10.14
C ILE A 68 12.66 -14.52 -11.33
N ILE A 69 13.69 -14.53 -12.19
CA ILE A 69 13.77 -13.65 -13.35
C ILE A 69 12.65 -13.95 -14.35
N ARG A 70 12.30 -15.21 -14.58
CA ARG A 70 11.17 -15.60 -15.46
C ARG A 70 9.85 -15.00 -14.96
N HIS A 71 9.56 -15.10 -13.66
CA HIS A 71 8.37 -14.52 -13.06
C HIS A 71 8.36 -13.00 -13.23
N ILE A 72 9.47 -12.33 -12.92
CA ILE A 72 9.59 -10.86 -13.05
C ILE A 72 9.45 -10.41 -14.50
N GLN A 73 10.06 -11.10 -15.46
CA GLN A 73 9.95 -10.77 -16.88
C GLN A 73 8.50 -10.87 -17.40
N VAL A 74 7.74 -11.86 -16.95
CA VAL A 74 6.32 -11.96 -17.32
C VAL A 74 5.54 -10.80 -16.72
N LEU A 75 5.66 -10.62 -15.41
CA LEU A 75 4.92 -9.62 -14.64
C LEU A 75 5.22 -8.20 -15.16
N ALA A 76 6.50 -7.88 -15.38
CA ALA A 76 6.99 -6.59 -15.85
C ALA A 76 7.04 -6.44 -17.38
N SER A 77 6.33 -7.28 -18.14
CA SER A 77 6.29 -7.17 -19.61
C SER A 77 5.33 -6.09 -20.10
N ASP A 78 5.62 -5.52 -21.28
CA ASP A 78 4.74 -4.58 -21.99
C ASP A 78 3.31 -5.13 -22.15
N SER A 79 3.17 -6.45 -22.31
CA SER A 79 1.89 -7.12 -22.51
C SER A 79 0.93 -6.99 -21.30
N LEU A 80 1.48 -6.69 -20.13
CA LEU A 80 0.77 -6.44 -18.88
C LEU A 80 0.57 -4.94 -18.60
N GLU A 81 1.03 -4.06 -19.49
CA GLU A 81 0.66 -2.63 -19.54
C GLU A 81 0.83 -1.88 -18.20
N GLY A 82 1.77 -2.32 -17.36
CA GLY A 82 2.07 -1.75 -16.04
C GLY A 82 1.06 -2.08 -14.93
N ARG A 83 0.16 -3.04 -15.16
CA ARG A 83 -0.64 -3.71 -14.12
C ARG A 83 -1.47 -2.81 -13.20
N ARG A 84 -1.95 -1.65 -13.66
CA ARG A 84 -2.85 -0.81 -12.84
C ARG A 84 -4.12 -1.53 -12.44
N SER A 85 -4.49 -1.43 -11.16
CA SER A 85 -5.69 -2.04 -10.60
C SER A 85 -6.93 -1.66 -11.42
N GLY A 86 -7.74 -2.67 -11.74
CA GLY A 86 -8.94 -2.48 -12.55
C GLY A 86 -8.70 -2.33 -14.07
N GLU A 87 -7.46 -2.31 -14.54
CA GLU A 87 -7.10 -2.31 -15.97
C GLU A 87 -6.81 -3.72 -16.52
N PRO A 88 -6.89 -3.94 -17.85
CA PRO A 88 -6.65 -5.26 -18.45
C PRO A 88 -5.29 -5.89 -18.09
N GLY A 89 -4.26 -5.07 -17.93
CA GLY A 89 -2.93 -5.48 -17.51
C GLY A 89 -2.88 -6.18 -16.16
N CYS A 90 -3.59 -5.62 -15.17
CA CYS A 90 -3.71 -6.19 -13.83
C CYS A 90 -4.49 -7.52 -13.88
N ALA A 91 -5.58 -7.59 -14.65
CA ALA A 91 -6.33 -8.84 -14.83
C ALA A 91 -5.47 -9.95 -15.46
N LYS A 92 -4.61 -9.63 -16.43
CA LYS A 92 -3.63 -10.58 -17.02
C LYS A 92 -2.63 -11.06 -15.97
N ALA A 93 -2.06 -10.16 -15.17
CA ALA A 93 -1.15 -10.52 -14.08
C ALA A 93 -1.81 -11.47 -13.07
N ALA A 94 -3.04 -11.16 -12.68
CA ALA A 94 -3.79 -11.98 -11.75
C ALA A 94 -4.11 -13.38 -12.32
N ASN A 95 -4.41 -13.49 -13.62
CA ASN A 95 -4.57 -14.78 -14.31
C ASN A 95 -3.29 -15.60 -14.33
N TYR A 96 -2.15 -14.94 -14.51
CA TYR A 96 -0.84 -15.57 -14.45
C TYR A 96 -0.57 -16.14 -13.05
N ILE A 97 -0.75 -15.34 -12.00
CA ILE A 97 -0.55 -15.76 -10.60
C ILE A 97 -1.48 -16.92 -10.23
N GLU A 98 -2.76 -16.85 -10.60
CA GLU A 98 -3.70 -17.94 -10.39
C GLU A 98 -3.27 -19.23 -11.11
N SER A 99 -2.73 -19.11 -12.32
CA SER A 99 -2.23 -20.25 -13.10
C SER A 99 -1.01 -20.88 -12.43
N GLU A 100 -0.10 -20.08 -11.88
CA GLU A 100 1.04 -20.56 -11.11
C GLU A 100 0.60 -21.22 -9.80
N PHE A 101 -0.35 -20.65 -9.06
CA PHE A 101 -0.93 -21.30 -7.87
C PHE A 101 -1.55 -22.67 -8.19
N LYS A 102 -2.27 -22.78 -9.32
CA LYS A 102 -2.79 -24.07 -9.80
C LYS A 102 -1.67 -25.04 -10.19
N ARG A 103 -0.63 -24.57 -10.88
CA ARG A 103 0.54 -25.38 -11.27
C ARG A 103 1.25 -25.95 -10.04
N ILE A 104 1.45 -25.12 -9.02
CA ILE A 104 2.08 -25.48 -7.74
C ILE A 104 1.21 -26.47 -6.95
N GLY A 105 -0.10 -26.48 -7.19
CA GLY A 105 -1.05 -27.37 -6.53
C GLY A 105 -1.58 -26.82 -5.20
N LEU A 106 -1.66 -25.49 -5.09
CA LEU A 106 -2.34 -24.83 -3.97
C LEU A 106 -3.84 -25.15 -3.99
N LEU A 107 -4.50 -25.02 -2.85
CA LEU A 107 -5.96 -24.99 -2.80
C LEU A 107 -6.46 -23.55 -3.06
N PRO A 108 -7.65 -23.37 -3.66
CA PRO A 108 -8.23 -22.04 -3.81
C PRO A 108 -8.56 -21.44 -2.43
N GLY A 109 -8.01 -20.27 -2.12
CA GLY A 109 -8.22 -19.56 -0.84
C GLY A 109 -9.05 -18.28 -0.94
N GLY A 110 -9.60 -17.99 -2.11
CA GLY A 110 -10.50 -16.87 -2.38
C GLY A 110 -11.95 -17.16 -1.99
N VAL A 111 -12.88 -16.34 -2.49
CA VAL A 111 -14.32 -16.52 -2.22
C VAL A 111 -14.88 -17.68 -3.03
N ASN A 112 -15.90 -18.36 -2.49
CA ASN A 112 -16.63 -19.43 -3.18
C ASN A 112 -15.73 -20.54 -3.77
N SER A 113 -14.67 -20.93 -3.05
CA SER A 113 -13.69 -21.94 -3.49
C SER A 113 -12.99 -21.60 -4.81
N THR A 114 -12.82 -20.30 -5.09
CA THR A 114 -11.99 -19.79 -6.20
C THR A 114 -10.64 -19.29 -5.66
N TYR A 115 -9.72 -18.91 -6.55
CA TYR A 115 -8.49 -18.20 -6.15
C TYR A 115 -8.71 -16.69 -6.01
N ARG A 116 -9.91 -16.18 -6.27
CA ARG A 116 -10.15 -14.74 -6.40
C ARG A 116 -10.95 -14.20 -5.24
N GLN A 117 -10.60 -13.00 -4.81
CA GLN A 117 -11.41 -12.16 -3.94
C GLN A 117 -11.62 -10.81 -4.63
N PRO A 118 -12.73 -10.63 -5.35
CA PRO A 118 -12.99 -9.40 -6.10
C PRO A 118 -13.41 -8.26 -5.16
N PHE A 119 -12.96 -7.04 -5.46
CA PHE A 119 -13.40 -5.80 -4.83
C PHE A 119 -13.42 -4.66 -5.85
N ASP A 120 -14.10 -3.55 -5.50
CA ASP A 120 -14.29 -2.42 -6.40
C ASP A 120 -13.18 -1.37 -6.19
N VAL A 121 -12.65 -0.85 -7.29
CA VAL A 121 -11.72 0.29 -7.35
C VAL A 121 -12.29 1.36 -8.29
N VAL A 122 -11.87 2.60 -8.11
CA VAL A 122 -12.23 3.68 -9.05
C VAL A 122 -11.48 3.41 -10.35
N ALA A 123 -12.15 3.45 -11.50
CA ALA A 123 -11.53 3.28 -12.82
C ALA A 123 -11.32 4.63 -13.50
N ALA A 124 -12.36 5.47 -13.46
CA ALA A 124 -12.35 6.80 -14.07
C ALA A 124 -13.37 7.71 -13.38
N SER A 125 -13.24 9.00 -13.62
CA SER A 125 -14.28 9.99 -13.34
C SER A 125 -14.90 10.46 -14.65
N GLU A 126 -16.23 10.51 -14.69
CA GLU A 126 -17.01 10.89 -15.88
C GLU A 126 -17.97 12.02 -15.55
N LEU A 127 -18.32 12.83 -16.56
CA LEU A 127 -19.33 13.86 -16.39
C LEU A 127 -20.70 13.21 -16.15
N GLY A 128 -21.36 13.62 -15.09
CA GLY A 128 -22.79 13.39 -14.88
C GLY A 128 -23.66 14.26 -15.78
N GLU A 129 -24.97 14.13 -15.60
CA GLU A 129 -25.96 14.73 -16.52
C GLU A 129 -26.09 16.25 -16.38
N LYS A 130 -25.86 16.82 -15.19
CA LYS A 130 -26.08 18.24 -14.90
C LYS A 130 -24.76 18.98 -14.67
N ASN A 131 -24.17 19.46 -15.76
CA ASN A 131 -22.97 20.30 -15.74
C ASN A 131 -23.20 21.56 -16.57
N TYR A 132 -23.06 22.74 -15.97
CA TYR A 132 -23.09 24.01 -16.68
C TYR A 132 -22.29 25.08 -15.89
N LEU A 133 -21.78 26.08 -16.59
CA LEU A 133 -21.12 27.24 -15.98
C LEU A 133 -21.56 28.48 -16.74
N LYS A 134 -22.43 29.28 -16.12
CA LYS A 134 -22.94 30.52 -16.70
C LYS A 134 -22.31 31.73 -16.06
N ILE A 135 -21.91 32.69 -16.88
CA ILE A 135 -21.42 34.01 -16.47
C ILE A 135 -22.44 35.05 -16.94
N ASP A 136 -23.06 35.78 -16.01
CA ASP A 136 -24.16 36.73 -16.26
C ASP A 136 -25.25 36.13 -17.18
N GLY A 137 -25.62 34.87 -16.91
CA GLY A 137 -26.63 34.13 -17.67
C GLY A 137 -26.15 33.50 -19.00
N GLN A 138 -24.92 33.76 -19.44
CA GLN A 138 -24.35 33.15 -20.65
C GLN A 138 -23.58 31.87 -20.31
N ASP A 139 -23.98 30.74 -20.90
CA ASP A 139 -23.33 29.45 -20.68
C ASP A 139 -21.98 29.36 -21.41
N LEU A 140 -20.97 28.82 -20.71
CA LEU A 140 -19.66 28.56 -21.29
C LEU A 140 -19.57 27.10 -21.77
N PRO A 141 -18.99 26.85 -22.95
CA PRO A 141 -18.91 25.49 -23.48
C PRO A 141 -17.94 24.64 -22.64
N ILE A 142 -18.48 23.57 -22.06
CA ILE A 142 -17.71 22.58 -21.31
C ILE A 142 -16.67 21.90 -22.21
N ARG A 143 -15.54 21.47 -21.64
CA ARG A 143 -14.34 20.92 -22.32
C ARG A 143 -13.55 21.93 -23.17
N GLU A 144 -14.18 22.99 -23.63
CA GLU A 144 -13.53 24.05 -24.41
C GLU A 144 -13.09 25.22 -23.52
N LYS A 145 -13.98 25.67 -22.62
CA LYS A 145 -13.76 26.84 -21.77
C LYS A 145 -13.70 26.54 -20.29
N TRP A 146 -14.23 25.40 -19.86
CA TRP A 146 -14.16 24.98 -18.47
C TRP A 146 -14.39 23.47 -18.35
N MET A 147 -14.03 22.90 -17.20
CA MET A 147 -14.24 21.48 -16.88
C MET A 147 -14.34 21.28 -15.37
N PRO A 148 -15.34 20.53 -14.85
CA PRO A 148 -15.34 20.10 -13.46
C PRO A 148 -14.08 19.29 -13.12
N LEU A 149 -13.56 19.44 -11.90
CA LEU A 149 -12.48 18.57 -11.41
C LEU A 149 -13.06 17.27 -10.83
N SER A 150 -12.28 16.19 -10.85
CA SER A 150 -12.76 14.84 -10.48
C SER A 150 -13.27 14.69 -9.05
N TYR A 151 -12.80 15.56 -8.15
CA TYR A 151 -13.19 15.62 -6.74
C TYR A 151 -14.18 16.75 -6.44
N THR A 152 -14.81 17.35 -7.44
CA THR A 152 -15.87 18.34 -7.23
C THR A 152 -17.06 17.72 -6.51
N GLN A 153 -17.71 18.49 -5.64
CA GLN A 153 -19.01 18.10 -5.11
C GLN A 153 -20.05 18.05 -6.25
N THR A 154 -20.98 17.10 -6.20
CA THR A 154 -22.17 17.16 -7.05
C THR A 154 -23.17 18.16 -6.47
N GLY A 155 -23.55 19.18 -7.25
CA GLY A 155 -24.44 20.23 -6.77
C GLY A 155 -24.58 21.39 -7.73
N GLU A 156 -25.23 22.45 -7.24
CA GLU A 156 -25.51 23.68 -7.96
C GLU A 156 -25.41 24.86 -7.01
N ALA A 157 -24.80 25.95 -7.48
CA ALA A 157 -24.62 27.18 -6.73
C ALA A 157 -24.83 28.38 -7.64
N LYS A 158 -25.33 29.47 -7.04
CA LYS A 158 -25.45 30.78 -7.69
C LYS A 158 -24.89 31.84 -6.75
N GLY A 159 -24.01 32.69 -7.24
CA GLY A 159 -23.38 33.73 -6.43
C GLY A 159 -22.53 34.70 -7.24
N LYS A 160 -22.07 35.76 -6.59
CA LYS A 160 -21.11 36.70 -7.21
C LYS A 160 -19.74 36.06 -7.38
N LEU A 161 -18.97 36.56 -8.34
CA LEU A 161 -17.57 36.16 -8.52
C LEU A 161 -16.62 37.03 -7.69
N VAL A 162 -15.64 36.38 -7.06
CA VAL A 162 -14.55 37.03 -6.35
C VAL A 162 -13.22 36.45 -6.82
N PHE A 163 -12.26 37.31 -7.15
CA PHE A 163 -10.88 36.86 -7.41
C PHE A 163 -10.09 36.87 -6.11
N ALA A 164 -9.54 35.72 -5.72
CA ALA A 164 -8.76 35.54 -4.50
C ALA A 164 -7.31 35.13 -4.81
N GLY A 165 -6.64 35.83 -5.74
CA GLY A 165 -5.22 35.61 -6.03
C GLY A 165 -4.90 34.16 -6.35
N PHE A 166 -4.02 33.54 -5.55
CA PHE A 166 -3.65 32.13 -5.66
C PHE A 166 -4.49 31.22 -4.76
N GLY A 167 -5.46 31.75 -4.01
CA GLY A 167 -6.30 31.00 -3.09
C GLY A 167 -5.58 30.49 -1.86
N ILE A 168 -4.47 31.12 -1.46
CA ILE A 168 -3.57 30.64 -0.41
C ILE A 168 -3.73 31.46 0.87
N THR A 169 -3.90 30.76 1.99
CA THR A 169 -3.69 31.30 3.34
C THR A 169 -2.43 30.66 3.94
N ALA A 170 -1.34 31.42 3.99
CA ALA A 170 -0.02 30.99 4.42
C ALA A 170 0.50 31.86 5.57
N SER A 171 -0.04 31.63 6.77
CA SER A 171 0.31 32.37 8.00
C SER A 171 1.81 32.37 8.30
N ASP A 172 2.50 31.26 8.03
CA ASP A 172 3.97 31.13 8.18
C ASP A 172 4.77 32.12 7.33
N PHE A 173 4.18 32.66 6.26
CA PHE A 173 4.81 33.65 5.38
C PHE A 173 4.12 35.02 5.46
N GLY A 174 3.15 35.19 6.37
CA GLY A 174 2.35 36.42 6.47
C GLY A 174 1.58 36.74 5.19
N TYR A 175 1.22 35.72 4.40
CA TYR A 175 0.55 35.87 3.11
C TYR A 175 -0.85 35.24 3.19
N ASP A 176 -1.89 35.99 2.83
CA ASP A 176 -3.26 35.47 2.81
C ASP A 176 -4.11 36.18 1.75
N ASP A 177 -4.48 35.44 0.71
CA ASP A 177 -5.32 35.96 -0.39
C ASP A 177 -6.74 36.32 0.05
N TYR A 178 -7.21 35.82 1.20
CA TYR A 178 -8.56 36.06 1.71
C TYR A 178 -8.64 37.22 2.72
N THR A 179 -7.50 37.78 3.13
CA THR A 179 -7.47 38.90 4.07
C THR A 179 -8.22 40.11 3.49
N GLY A 180 -9.27 40.55 4.18
CA GLY A 180 -10.13 41.68 3.77
C GLY A 180 -11.12 41.35 2.64
N LEU A 181 -11.26 40.08 2.26
CA LEU A 181 -12.09 39.62 1.15
C LEU A 181 -13.31 38.83 1.68
N ASP A 182 -14.52 39.32 1.45
CA ASP A 182 -15.73 38.57 1.76
C ASP A 182 -16.07 37.61 0.60
N VAL A 183 -15.95 36.30 0.86
CA VAL A 183 -16.26 35.23 -0.10
C VAL A 183 -17.46 34.39 0.31
N LYS A 184 -18.12 34.72 1.44
CA LYS A 184 -19.20 33.91 1.97
C LYS A 184 -20.40 33.92 1.01
N GLY A 185 -20.85 32.75 0.58
CA GLY A 185 -21.96 32.63 -0.38
C GLY A 185 -21.59 33.03 -1.82
N LYS A 186 -20.29 33.12 -2.15
CA LYS A 186 -19.78 33.57 -3.47
C LYS A 186 -18.99 32.46 -4.17
N ILE A 187 -18.73 32.63 -5.46
CA ILE A 187 -17.85 31.77 -6.26
C ILE A 187 -16.47 32.42 -6.32
N VAL A 188 -15.42 31.65 -6.03
CA VAL A 188 -14.04 32.15 -5.97
C VAL A 188 -13.28 31.75 -7.23
N LEU A 189 -12.59 32.70 -7.84
CA LEU A 189 -11.63 32.51 -8.94
C LEU A 189 -10.21 32.55 -8.38
N VAL A 190 -9.39 31.54 -8.68
CA VAL A 190 -8.01 31.44 -8.18
C VAL A 190 -7.03 30.99 -9.26
N MET A 191 -5.77 31.40 -9.12
CA MET A 191 -4.66 30.90 -9.91
C MET A 191 -4.16 29.53 -9.39
N LYS A 192 -3.65 28.69 -10.31
CA LYS A 192 -3.25 27.29 -10.06
C LYS A 192 -2.07 27.10 -9.09
N TYR A 193 -1.05 27.95 -9.15
CA TYR A 193 0.20 27.77 -8.39
C TYR A 193 0.26 28.68 -7.15
N GLY A 194 1.42 29.26 -6.85
CA GLY A 194 1.58 30.28 -5.81
C GLY A 194 2.23 31.55 -6.35
N PRO A 195 2.35 32.58 -5.50
CA PRO A 195 2.83 33.89 -5.91
C PRO A 195 4.25 33.85 -6.49
N GLU A 196 5.12 32.93 -6.09
CA GLU A 196 6.48 32.84 -6.65
C GLU A 196 6.60 31.86 -7.84
N GLY A 197 5.50 31.61 -8.56
CA GLY A 197 5.48 30.74 -9.74
C GLY A 197 5.29 29.26 -9.42
N GLU A 198 5.67 28.40 -10.37
CA GLU A 198 5.38 26.96 -10.36
C GLU A 198 6.54 26.06 -9.91
N ASP A 199 7.69 26.63 -9.54
CA ASP A 199 8.86 25.86 -9.08
C ASP A 199 8.48 25.00 -7.87
N PRO A 200 8.62 23.66 -7.93
CA PRO A 200 8.34 22.78 -6.79
C PRO A 200 9.22 23.04 -5.55
N GLN A 201 10.35 23.74 -5.70
CA GLN A 201 11.21 24.16 -4.59
C GLN A 201 10.75 25.45 -3.91
N ASN A 202 9.72 26.10 -4.46
CA ASN A 202 9.12 27.31 -3.90
C ASN A 202 8.61 27.08 -2.47
N ARG A 203 8.80 28.07 -1.59
CA ARG A 203 8.28 28.06 -0.21
C ARG A 203 6.77 27.83 -0.12
N TYR A 204 6.01 28.21 -1.15
CA TYR A 204 4.56 28.04 -1.25
C TYR A 204 4.12 26.69 -1.84
N ASN A 205 5.04 25.82 -2.25
CA ASN A 205 4.73 24.56 -2.95
C ASN A 205 3.65 23.72 -2.23
N ARG A 206 3.70 23.67 -0.88
CA ARG A 206 2.69 22.95 -0.08
C ARG A 206 1.24 23.44 -0.25
N TYR A 207 1.04 24.63 -0.81
CA TYR A 207 -0.27 25.25 -1.06
C TYR A 207 -0.67 25.25 -2.54
N PHE A 208 0.13 24.64 -3.42
CA PHE A 208 -0.18 24.51 -4.84
C PHE A 208 -1.30 23.49 -5.08
N ALA A 209 -1.39 22.48 -4.20
CA ALA A 209 -2.36 21.41 -4.35
C ALA A 209 -3.78 21.96 -4.50
N LEU A 210 -4.45 21.59 -5.58
CA LEU A 210 -5.77 22.14 -5.90
C LEU A 210 -6.84 21.76 -4.86
N ARG A 211 -6.72 20.57 -4.25
CA ARG A 211 -7.55 20.17 -3.11
C ARG A 211 -7.33 21.06 -1.89
N TYR A 212 -6.11 21.58 -1.65
CA TYR A 212 -5.88 22.57 -0.60
C TYR A 212 -6.64 23.87 -0.89
N LYS A 213 -6.58 24.38 -2.12
CA LYS A 213 -7.28 25.62 -2.52
C LYS A 213 -8.81 25.47 -2.39
N ALA A 214 -9.34 24.33 -2.80
CA ALA A 214 -10.76 24.00 -2.65
C ALA A 214 -11.18 23.98 -1.17
N MET A 215 -10.44 23.26 -0.33
CA MET A 215 -10.65 23.27 1.13
C MET A 215 -10.56 24.69 1.69
N ASN A 216 -9.52 25.46 1.34
CA ASN A 216 -9.33 26.81 1.87
C ASN A 216 -10.49 27.75 1.50
N ALA A 217 -10.99 27.71 0.26
CA ALA A 217 -12.15 28.48 -0.15
C ALA A 217 -13.42 28.07 0.62
N ARG A 218 -13.64 26.75 0.81
CA ARG A 218 -14.75 26.20 1.59
C ARG A 218 -14.74 26.70 3.04
N GLU A 219 -13.58 26.68 3.70
CA GLU A 219 -13.44 27.17 5.09
C GLU A 219 -13.75 28.68 5.21
N HIS A 220 -13.55 29.46 4.14
CA HIS A 220 -13.95 30.87 4.08
C HIS A 220 -15.42 31.09 3.68
N GLY A 221 -16.18 30.01 3.44
CA GLY A 221 -17.62 30.05 3.15
C GLY A 221 -17.98 30.22 1.66
N ALA A 222 -17.04 29.98 0.75
CA ALA A 222 -17.33 29.98 -0.69
C ALA A 222 -18.30 28.85 -1.08
N LEU A 223 -19.07 29.06 -2.13
CA LEU A 223 -19.96 28.04 -2.71
C LEU A 223 -19.27 27.23 -3.82
N GLY A 224 -18.23 27.77 -4.44
CA GLY A 224 -17.52 27.12 -5.54
C GLY A 224 -16.16 27.75 -5.82
N VAL A 225 -15.30 27.01 -6.51
CA VAL A 225 -13.97 27.43 -6.92
C VAL A 225 -13.76 27.20 -8.41
N LEU A 226 -13.33 28.25 -9.11
CA LEU A 226 -12.83 28.21 -10.48
C LEU A 226 -11.32 28.36 -10.46
N VAL A 227 -10.59 27.35 -10.91
CA VAL A 227 -9.13 27.33 -11.00
C VAL A 227 -8.71 27.72 -12.42
N VAL A 228 -7.96 28.79 -12.56
CA VAL A 228 -7.51 29.30 -13.85
C VAL A 228 -6.40 28.40 -14.40
N ALA A 229 -6.59 27.90 -15.63
CA ALA A 229 -5.59 27.19 -16.39
C ALA A 229 -4.37 28.08 -16.68
N THR A 230 -3.20 27.48 -16.79
CA THR A 230 -1.93 28.15 -17.08
C THR A 230 -1.44 27.87 -18.50
N GLU A 231 -1.94 26.83 -19.15
CA GLU A 231 -1.64 26.55 -20.56
C GLU A 231 -2.42 27.47 -21.51
N ASP A 232 -1.77 27.93 -22.58
CA ASP A 232 -2.40 28.77 -23.62
C ASP A 232 -3.59 28.08 -24.30
N THR A 233 -3.55 26.75 -24.40
CA THR A 233 -4.64 25.95 -24.94
C THR A 233 -5.23 25.07 -23.84
N PHE A 234 -6.46 25.38 -23.44
CA PHE A 234 -7.14 24.75 -22.30
C PHE A 234 -7.04 23.22 -22.28
N LYS A 235 -7.27 22.53 -23.40
CA LYS A 235 -7.25 21.05 -23.50
C LYS A 235 -5.92 20.37 -23.11
N TYR A 236 -4.83 21.14 -23.07
CA TYR A 236 -3.52 20.66 -22.63
C TYR A 236 -3.27 20.87 -21.13
N ASP A 237 -4.07 21.71 -20.46
CA ASP A 237 -3.93 21.93 -19.02
C ASP A 237 -4.46 20.73 -18.22
N ALA A 238 -3.78 20.45 -17.11
CA ALA A 238 -4.20 19.49 -16.09
C ALA A 238 -5.65 19.72 -15.59
N VAL A 239 -6.11 20.97 -15.48
CA VAL A 239 -7.46 21.29 -14.97
C VAL A 239 -8.58 21.11 -16.01
N SER A 240 -8.23 20.79 -17.27
CA SER A 240 -9.20 20.54 -18.35
C SER A 240 -9.66 19.09 -18.45
N ARG A 241 -9.16 18.20 -17.58
CA ARG A 241 -9.41 16.76 -17.64
C ARG A 241 -9.90 16.25 -16.30
N LEU A 242 -10.84 15.30 -16.34
CA LEU A 242 -11.21 14.49 -15.18
C LEU A 242 -10.09 13.50 -14.91
N ARG A 243 -9.12 13.92 -14.10
CA ARG A 243 -8.01 13.07 -13.67
C ARG A 243 -8.51 12.01 -12.69
N HIS A 244 -7.76 10.92 -12.59
CA HIS A 244 -8.00 9.93 -11.56
C HIS A 244 -7.88 10.57 -10.17
N ASP A 245 -8.82 10.30 -9.28
CA ASP A 245 -8.85 10.79 -7.90
C ASP A 245 -9.18 9.63 -6.98
N TRP A 246 -8.15 9.18 -6.25
CA TRP A 246 -8.17 7.97 -5.43
C TRP A 246 -8.92 8.16 -4.11
N ALA A 247 -9.06 9.39 -3.64
CA ALA A 247 -9.79 9.61 -2.40
C ALA A 247 -11.27 9.28 -2.62
N PRO A 248 -11.88 8.49 -1.74
CA PRO A 248 -13.29 8.14 -1.87
C PRO A 248 -14.18 9.39 -1.83
N GLY A 249 -13.88 10.38 -0.98
CA GLY A 249 -14.68 11.60 -0.84
C GLY A 249 -14.35 12.79 -1.76
N ASP A 250 -15.36 13.62 -2.03
CA ASP A 250 -15.23 14.91 -2.73
C ASP A 250 -14.59 16.01 -1.87
N ALA A 251 -14.35 17.20 -2.44
CA ALA A 251 -13.80 18.36 -1.74
C ALA A 251 -14.80 19.10 -0.83
N GLY A 252 -16.08 18.71 -0.85
CA GLY A 252 -17.16 19.35 -0.10
C GLY A 252 -17.56 20.74 -0.62
N ILE A 253 -17.15 21.08 -1.83
CA ILE A 253 -17.44 22.33 -2.54
C ILE A 253 -17.40 22.07 -4.06
N LEU A 254 -18.09 22.90 -4.86
CA LEU A 254 -18.02 22.83 -6.32
C LEU A 254 -16.64 23.30 -6.81
N VAL A 255 -15.99 22.56 -7.71
CA VAL A 255 -14.65 22.87 -8.22
C VAL A 255 -14.55 22.61 -9.72
N ALA A 256 -14.07 23.59 -10.48
CA ALA A 256 -13.80 23.44 -11.90
C ALA A 256 -12.52 24.17 -12.33
N GLY A 257 -11.88 23.68 -13.38
CA GLY A 257 -10.90 24.42 -14.16
C GLY A 257 -11.58 25.36 -15.16
N ILE A 258 -11.00 26.53 -15.42
CA ILE A 258 -11.44 27.49 -16.43
C ILE A 258 -10.28 27.93 -17.33
N ASP A 259 -10.55 28.07 -18.62
CA ASP A 259 -9.64 28.61 -19.64
C ASP A 259 -9.14 30.01 -19.26
N LEU A 260 -7.84 30.26 -19.46
CA LEU A 260 -7.21 31.54 -19.12
C LEU A 260 -7.83 32.70 -19.90
N ALA A 261 -8.09 32.53 -21.19
CA ALA A 261 -8.70 33.57 -22.01
C ALA A 261 -10.14 33.88 -21.58
N ALA A 262 -10.92 32.86 -21.22
CA ALA A 262 -12.25 33.05 -20.62
C ALA A 262 -12.16 33.80 -19.28
N ALA A 263 -11.27 33.38 -18.38
CA ALA A 263 -11.07 34.04 -17.09
C ALA A 263 -10.67 35.52 -17.25
N ASN A 264 -9.74 35.82 -18.18
CA ASN A 264 -9.36 37.19 -18.52
C ASN A 264 -10.56 38.03 -18.98
N SER A 265 -11.36 37.51 -19.92
CA SER A 265 -12.54 38.21 -20.43
C SER A 265 -13.56 38.52 -19.32
N ILE A 266 -13.77 37.59 -18.39
CA ILE A 266 -14.68 37.77 -17.24
C ILE A 266 -14.17 38.88 -16.30
N VAL A 267 -12.88 38.85 -15.97
CA VAL A 267 -12.25 39.82 -15.07
C VAL A 267 -12.23 41.23 -15.69
N GLU A 268 -11.95 41.33 -16.99
CA GLU A 268 -12.01 42.59 -17.74
C GLU A 268 -13.43 43.15 -17.82
N LYS A 269 -14.43 42.31 -18.08
CA LYS A 269 -15.85 42.70 -18.04
C LYS A 269 -16.27 43.24 -16.68
N GLY A 270 -15.70 42.70 -15.59
CA GLY A 270 -15.90 43.20 -14.24
C GLY A 270 -15.15 44.50 -13.90
N GLY A 271 -14.51 45.15 -14.87
CA GLY A 271 -13.85 46.44 -14.72
C GLY A 271 -12.43 46.37 -14.16
N LYS A 272 -11.76 45.22 -14.30
CA LYS A 272 -10.37 45.01 -13.88
C LYS A 272 -9.46 44.80 -15.11
N GLY A 273 -8.15 44.69 -14.89
CA GLY A 273 -7.20 44.39 -15.97
C GLY A 273 -7.11 42.89 -16.26
N ALA A 274 -6.30 42.53 -17.27
CA ALA A 274 -6.02 41.13 -17.58
C ALA A 274 -5.44 40.38 -16.35
N LEU A 275 -5.98 39.19 -16.08
CA LEU A 275 -5.75 38.41 -14.87
C LEU A 275 -4.31 37.89 -14.79
N ASP A 276 -3.73 37.51 -15.92
CA ASP A 276 -2.32 37.11 -16.06
C ASP A 276 -1.38 38.23 -15.58
N LYS A 277 -1.64 39.49 -15.98
CA LYS A 277 -0.86 40.65 -15.53
C LYS A 277 -1.05 40.94 -14.04
N ILE A 278 -2.26 40.76 -13.53
CA ILE A 278 -2.55 40.88 -12.10
C ILE A 278 -1.77 39.83 -11.31
N ALA A 279 -1.75 38.57 -11.77
CA ALA A 279 -1.02 37.48 -11.15
C ALA A 279 0.50 37.74 -11.15
N ILE A 280 1.07 38.26 -12.25
CA ILE A 280 2.47 38.71 -12.30
C ILE A 280 2.73 39.83 -11.29
N GLY A 281 1.80 40.77 -11.12
CA GLY A 281 1.91 41.83 -10.11
C GLY A 281 1.92 41.30 -8.67
N ILE A 282 1.07 40.32 -8.36
CA ILE A 282 1.07 39.61 -7.07
C ILE A 282 2.41 38.91 -6.87
N ALA A 283 2.91 38.24 -7.92
CA ALA A 283 4.19 37.53 -7.87
C ALA A 283 5.37 38.44 -7.54
N HIS A 284 5.49 39.57 -8.25
CA HIS A 284 6.57 40.54 -8.02
C HIS A 284 6.47 41.24 -6.65
N SER A 285 5.27 41.56 -6.20
CA SER A 285 5.08 42.28 -4.94
C SER A 285 5.06 41.36 -3.72
N SER A 286 4.82 40.06 -3.91
CA SER A 286 4.53 39.09 -2.85
C SER A 286 3.40 39.54 -1.92
N LYS A 287 2.45 40.33 -2.44
CA LYS A 287 1.30 40.85 -1.69
C LYS A 287 0.00 40.43 -2.35
N PRO A 288 -1.01 40.01 -1.58
CA PRO A 288 -2.35 39.74 -2.09
C PRO A 288 -2.92 40.92 -2.88
N ASN A 289 -3.61 40.62 -3.99
CA ASN A 289 -4.38 41.58 -4.78
C ASN A 289 -5.71 40.93 -5.18
N SER A 290 -6.57 40.76 -4.18
CA SER A 290 -7.88 40.12 -4.29
C SER A 290 -9.00 41.15 -4.37
N PHE A 291 -10.08 40.85 -5.07
CA PHE A 291 -11.18 41.79 -5.29
C PHE A 291 -12.50 41.10 -5.66
N GLU A 292 -13.62 41.74 -5.30
CA GLU A 292 -14.96 41.36 -5.79
C GLU A 292 -15.18 41.88 -7.21
N LEU A 293 -15.90 41.10 -8.02
CA LEU A 293 -16.33 41.47 -9.36
C LEU A 293 -17.86 41.60 -9.41
N PRO A 294 -18.42 42.57 -10.15
CA PRO A 294 -19.86 42.70 -10.36
C PRO A 294 -20.37 41.69 -11.40
N ILE A 295 -19.98 40.42 -11.25
CA ILE A 295 -20.28 39.31 -12.16
C ILE A 295 -21.07 38.27 -11.38
N GLU A 296 -22.18 37.81 -11.96
CA GLU A 296 -22.97 36.71 -11.43
C GLU A 296 -22.56 35.39 -12.08
N VAL A 297 -22.42 34.34 -11.27
CA VAL A 297 -22.07 32.99 -11.73
C VAL A 297 -23.15 32.01 -11.30
N GLU A 298 -23.65 31.20 -12.25
CA GLU A 298 -24.41 29.99 -11.96
C GLU A 298 -23.54 28.79 -12.32
N PHE A 299 -23.32 27.90 -11.37
CA PHE A 299 -22.33 26.84 -11.46
C PHE A 299 -22.96 25.52 -10.99
N ALA A 300 -23.03 24.53 -11.87
CA ALA A 300 -23.44 23.19 -11.52
C ALA A 300 -22.40 22.18 -11.98
N THR A 301 -22.06 21.27 -11.06
CA THR A 301 -21.15 20.16 -11.34
C THR A 301 -21.81 18.85 -10.95
N ALA A 302 -21.63 17.86 -11.79
CA ALA A 302 -21.95 16.47 -11.51
C ALA A 302 -20.83 15.61 -12.08
N VAL A 303 -20.11 14.90 -11.22
CA VAL A 303 -19.07 13.94 -11.62
C VAL A 303 -19.44 12.59 -11.03
N LYS A 304 -19.45 11.55 -11.86
CA LYS A 304 -19.72 10.18 -11.47
C LYS A 304 -18.40 9.42 -11.49
N LYS A 305 -18.06 8.75 -10.39
CA LYS A 305 -16.95 7.79 -10.36
C LYS A 305 -17.43 6.49 -11.00
N ARG A 306 -16.75 6.04 -12.05
CA ARG A 306 -16.97 4.73 -12.63
C ARG A 306 -16.11 3.74 -11.88
N LEU A 307 -16.75 2.83 -11.15
CA LEU A 307 -16.08 1.73 -10.48
C LEU A 307 -15.77 0.61 -11.48
N THR A 308 -14.71 -0.13 -11.23
CA THR A 308 -14.38 -1.40 -11.89
C THR A 308 -13.94 -2.40 -10.84
N LYS A 309 -13.86 -3.69 -11.21
CA LYS A 309 -13.40 -4.74 -10.31
C LYS A 309 -11.90 -5.00 -10.50
N THR A 310 -11.25 -5.32 -9.40
CA THR A 310 -9.94 -5.98 -9.36
C THR A 310 -9.99 -7.11 -8.32
N ASP A 311 -8.95 -7.94 -8.24
CA ASP A 311 -8.94 -9.13 -7.38
C ASP A 311 -7.72 -9.16 -6.47
N ASN A 312 -7.89 -9.62 -5.23
CA ASN A 312 -6.79 -10.33 -4.58
C ASN A 312 -6.76 -11.77 -5.13
N VAL A 313 -5.56 -12.32 -5.34
CA VAL A 313 -5.37 -13.73 -5.73
C VAL A 313 -4.84 -14.52 -4.54
N ILE A 314 -5.58 -15.53 -4.09
CA ILE A 314 -5.37 -16.19 -2.81
C ILE A 314 -5.26 -17.71 -3.00
N GLY A 315 -4.13 -18.28 -2.59
CA GLY A 315 -3.85 -19.72 -2.57
C GLY A 315 -3.57 -20.23 -1.16
N LEU A 316 -3.95 -21.48 -0.87
CA LEU A 316 -3.84 -22.09 0.45
C LEU A 316 -3.05 -23.40 0.40
N LEU A 317 -2.07 -23.55 1.30
CA LEU A 317 -1.53 -24.85 1.69
C LEU A 317 -2.06 -25.23 3.07
N GLN A 318 -2.73 -26.38 3.14
CA GLN A 318 -3.30 -26.90 4.38
C GLN A 318 -2.20 -27.46 5.30
N GLY A 319 -2.23 -27.05 6.57
CA GLY A 319 -1.42 -27.63 7.64
C GLY A 319 -1.98 -28.96 8.14
N ASN A 320 -1.10 -29.85 8.56
CA ASN A 320 -1.42 -31.24 8.92
C ASN A 320 -1.50 -31.48 10.43
N ASP A 321 -1.09 -30.51 11.26
CA ASP A 321 -1.11 -30.67 12.72
C ASP A 321 -2.54 -30.52 13.27
N PRO A 322 -3.07 -31.48 14.05
CA PRO A 322 -4.44 -31.39 14.57
C PRO A 322 -4.70 -30.20 15.52
N LYS A 323 -3.66 -29.65 16.15
CA LYS A 323 -3.77 -28.52 17.10
C LYS A 323 -3.68 -27.19 16.39
N VAL A 324 -2.70 -27.03 15.49
CA VAL A 324 -2.37 -25.73 14.88
C VAL A 324 -2.64 -25.66 13.39
N GLY A 325 -3.02 -26.77 12.73
CA GLY A 325 -3.30 -26.82 11.29
C GLY A 325 -4.48 -25.96 10.84
N GLY A 326 -5.39 -25.62 11.75
CA GLY A 326 -6.46 -24.64 11.52
C GLY A 326 -6.04 -23.17 11.68
N GLU A 327 -4.80 -22.90 12.11
CA GLU A 327 -4.19 -21.56 12.10
C GLU A 327 -3.44 -21.34 10.79
N VAL A 328 -3.36 -20.08 10.33
CA VAL A 328 -2.69 -19.71 9.09
C VAL A 328 -1.55 -18.73 9.32
N VAL A 329 -0.44 -18.92 8.61
CA VAL A 329 0.57 -17.87 8.40
C VAL A 329 0.31 -17.27 7.02
N VAL A 330 0.13 -15.95 6.93
CA VAL A 330 -0.09 -15.26 5.66
C VAL A 330 1.26 -14.85 5.08
N ILE A 331 1.48 -15.14 3.80
CA ILE A 331 2.56 -14.55 3.00
C ILE A 331 1.92 -13.63 1.97
N GLY A 332 2.33 -12.37 1.93
CA GLY A 332 1.75 -11.33 1.09
C GLY A 332 2.77 -10.65 0.16
N ALA A 333 2.29 -10.23 -1.00
CA ALA A 333 2.95 -9.28 -1.90
C ALA A 333 1.88 -8.62 -2.79
N HIS A 334 2.00 -7.34 -3.14
CA HIS A 334 1.13 -6.75 -4.16
C HIS A 334 1.66 -7.04 -5.57
N TYR A 335 0.75 -7.05 -6.55
CA TYR A 335 1.07 -7.32 -7.95
C TYR A 335 0.60 -6.21 -8.91
N ASP A 336 -0.19 -5.24 -8.44
CA ASP A 336 -0.59 -4.07 -9.23
C ASP A 336 0.48 -2.99 -9.24
N HIS A 337 0.61 -2.24 -10.33
CA HIS A 337 1.55 -1.12 -10.40
C HIS A 337 0.89 0.09 -11.09
N LEU A 338 1.66 1.09 -11.52
CA LEU A 338 1.13 2.38 -11.95
C LEU A 338 0.52 2.42 -13.37
N GLY A 339 0.51 1.32 -14.12
CA GLY A 339 0.00 1.30 -15.49
C GLY A 339 0.85 2.15 -16.42
N LYS A 340 0.25 3.17 -17.04
CA LYS A 340 0.94 4.15 -17.90
C LYS A 340 1.32 5.45 -17.18
N GLY A 341 1.51 5.38 -15.87
CA GLY A 341 1.82 6.52 -15.00
C GLY A 341 0.58 7.24 -14.47
N GLY A 342 0.76 8.42 -13.89
CA GLY A 342 -0.32 9.16 -13.21
C GLY A 342 0.23 10.07 -12.12
N PRO A 343 -0.63 10.55 -11.19
CA PRO A 343 -0.19 11.40 -10.07
C PRO A 343 0.93 10.80 -9.21
N GLU A 344 0.96 9.47 -9.08
CA GLU A 344 1.97 8.74 -8.30
C GLU A 344 3.29 8.51 -9.06
N SER A 345 3.33 8.82 -10.37
CA SER A 345 4.56 8.70 -11.15
C SER A 345 5.60 9.73 -10.72
N LEU A 346 6.82 9.26 -10.46
CA LEU A 346 7.97 10.13 -10.18
C LEU A 346 8.67 10.59 -11.48
N SER A 347 8.06 10.36 -12.64
CA SER A 347 8.50 10.90 -13.93
C SER A 347 7.34 11.54 -14.71
N PRO A 348 6.84 12.70 -14.27
CA PRO A 348 5.70 13.37 -14.89
C PRO A 348 5.93 13.81 -16.35
N LYS A 349 7.19 13.79 -16.82
CA LYS A 349 7.54 14.10 -18.22
C LYS A 349 7.39 12.90 -19.17
N GLU A 350 7.26 11.69 -18.63
CA GLU A 350 7.08 10.43 -19.36
C GLU A 350 5.61 9.96 -19.27
N GLU A 351 4.66 10.90 -19.26
CA GLU A 351 3.22 10.61 -19.17
C GLU A 351 2.77 9.73 -20.35
N GLY A 352 2.18 8.59 -20.04
CA GLY A 352 1.70 7.62 -21.03
C GLY A 352 2.65 6.45 -21.29
N GLU A 353 3.87 6.47 -20.75
CA GLU A 353 4.80 5.33 -20.82
C GLU A 353 4.46 4.24 -19.79
N ILE A 354 4.72 2.99 -20.17
CA ILE A 354 4.48 1.83 -19.31
C ILE A 354 5.42 1.88 -18.11
N HIS A 355 4.84 1.86 -16.92
CA HIS A 355 5.56 1.65 -15.67
C HIS A 355 5.65 0.15 -15.45
N HIS A 356 6.81 -0.44 -15.73
CA HIS A 356 6.97 -1.90 -15.74
C HIS A 356 6.94 -2.50 -14.33
N GLY A 357 7.40 -1.76 -13.32
CA GLY A 357 7.37 -2.19 -11.94
C GLY A 357 8.07 -3.52 -11.69
N ALA A 358 9.33 -3.63 -12.12
CA ALA A 358 10.11 -4.85 -11.99
C ALA A 358 10.54 -5.12 -10.54
N ASP A 359 11.00 -4.10 -9.81
CA ASP A 359 11.28 -4.24 -8.37
C ASP A 359 10.04 -3.92 -7.56
N ASP A 360 9.43 -2.77 -7.84
CA ASP A 360 8.14 -2.32 -7.31
C ASP A 360 7.06 -2.64 -8.32
N ASN A 361 6.56 -3.87 -8.38
CA ASN A 361 6.52 -4.86 -7.29
C ASN A 361 6.73 -6.29 -7.75
N ALA A 362 7.09 -6.51 -9.03
CA ALA A 362 7.16 -7.84 -9.60
C ALA A 362 8.14 -8.75 -8.84
N SER A 363 9.19 -8.20 -8.24
CA SER A 363 10.11 -8.93 -7.35
C SER A 363 9.41 -9.54 -6.13
N GLY A 364 8.53 -8.78 -5.45
CA GLY A 364 7.75 -9.28 -4.31
C GLY A 364 6.79 -10.40 -4.71
N THR A 365 6.09 -10.22 -5.83
CA THR A 365 5.16 -11.24 -6.38
C THR A 365 5.91 -12.49 -6.88
N ALA A 366 7.06 -12.33 -7.54
CA ALA A 366 7.91 -13.46 -7.91
C ALA A 366 8.36 -14.23 -6.67
N GLY A 367 8.78 -13.51 -5.63
CA GLY A 367 9.08 -14.06 -4.32
C GLY A 367 7.92 -14.86 -3.70
N LEU A 368 6.69 -14.35 -3.77
CA LEU A 368 5.49 -15.05 -3.32
C LEU A 368 5.32 -16.40 -4.02
N LEU A 369 5.52 -16.45 -5.35
CA LEU A 369 5.40 -17.66 -6.16
C LEU A 369 6.51 -18.68 -5.83
N GLU A 370 7.76 -18.22 -5.69
CA GLU A 370 8.89 -19.07 -5.29
C GLU A 370 8.69 -19.68 -3.90
N LEU A 371 8.22 -18.88 -2.93
CA LEU A 371 7.91 -19.37 -1.59
C LEU A 371 6.74 -20.38 -1.63
N ALA A 372 5.73 -20.15 -2.46
CA ALA A 372 4.63 -21.09 -2.64
C ALA A 372 5.11 -22.45 -3.16
N GLU A 373 5.99 -22.47 -4.15
CA GLU A 373 6.60 -23.69 -4.67
C GLU A 373 7.46 -24.40 -3.62
N ALA A 374 8.30 -23.66 -2.90
CA ALA A 374 9.14 -24.19 -1.83
C ALA A 374 8.28 -24.84 -0.71
N PHE A 375 7.24 -24.17 -0.23
CA PHE A 375 6.36 -24.74 0.80
C PHE A 375 5.52 -25.92 0.27
N ALA A 376 5.07 -25.88 -0.98
CA ALA A 376 4.32 -26.98 -1.59
C ALA A 376 5.16 -28.25 -1.70
N SER A 377 6.47 -28.13 -1.95
CA SER A 377 7.42 -29.26 -1.98
C SER A 377 7.52 -30.00 -0.63
N GLN A 378 7.16 -29.34 0.46
CA GLN A 378 7.15 -29.90 1.82
C GLN A 378 5.76 -29.92 2.47
N LYS A 379 4.68 -29.90 1.68
CA LYS A 379 3.30 -29.78 2.17
C LYS A 379 2.91 -30.76 3.27
N ASN A 380 3.47 -31.98 3.27
CA ASN A 380 3.20 -33.02 4.26
C ASN A 380 3.82 -32.73 5.65
N PHE A 381 4.70 -31.75 5.75
CA PHE A 381 5.42 -31.38 6.98
C PHE A 381 4.95 -30.04 7.57
N LEU A 382 4.02 -29.37 6.90
CA LEU A 382 3.42 -28.14 7.43
C LEU A 382 2.61 -28.47 8.66
N LYS A 383 2.93 -27.82 9.79
CA LYS A 383 2.10 -27.89 10.99
C LYS A 383 0.90 -26.96 10.83
N ARG A 384 1.16 -25.65 10.67
CA ARG A 384 0.14 -24.63 10.34
C ARG A 384 -0.12 -24.56 8.84
N SER A 385 -1.29 -24.07 8.49
CA SER A 385 -1.58 -23.72 7.10
C SER A 385 -0.81 -22.47 6.68
N VAL A 386 -0.52 -22.34 5.38
CA VAL A 386 0.11 -21.15 4.80
C VAL A 386 -0.81 -20.58 3.73
N LEU A 387 -1.18 -19.31 3.88
CA LEU A 387 -2.07 -18.59 2.97
C LEU A 387 -1.24 -17.58 2.16
N PHE A 388 -1.18 -17.77 0.86
CA PHE A 388 -0.48 -16.90 -0.07
C PHE A 388 -1.47 -15.90 -0.66
N ILE A 389 -1.19 -14.61 -0.53
CA ILE A 389 -2.05 -13.55 -1.04
C ILE A 389 -1.24 -12.62 -1.94
N ALA A 390 -1.61 -12.56 -3.22
CA ALA A 390 -1.20 -11.51 -4.11
C ALA A 390 -2.25 -10.38 -4.06
N PHE A 391 -1.88 -9.22 -3.53
CA PHE A 391 -2.79 -8.08 -3.35
C PHE A 391 -2.85 -7.18 -4.60
N SER A 392 -4.01 -6.59 -4.85
CA SER A 392 -4.19 -5.51 -5.82
C SER A 392 -4.57 -4.21 -5.10
N GLY A 393 -4.36 -3.07 -5.73
CA GLY A 393 -4.74 -1.75 -5.25
C GLY A 393 -3.81 -1.21 -4.16
N GLU A 394 -2.58 -1.72 -4.07
CA GLU A 394 -1.62 -1.26 -3.06
C GLU A 394 -1.15 0.17 -3.36
N GLU A 395 -0.83 0.44 -4.64
CA GLU A 395 -0.42 1.74 -5.18
C GLU A 395 -1.46 2.85 -4.97
N GLU A 396 -2.69 2.43 -4.72
CA GLU A 396 -3.87 3.26 -4.54
C GLU A 396 -4.23 3.40 -3.04
N GLY A 397 -3.35 2.92 -2.15
CA GLY A 397 -3.46 3.02 -0.70
C GLY A 397 -3.81 1.70 0.00
N THR A 398 -3.16 0.59 -0.34
CA THR A 398 -3.35 -0.74 0.28
C THR A 398 -4.80 -1.24 0.22
N LEU A 399 -5.51 -0.96 -0.88
CA LEU A 399 -6.95 -1.24 -1.02
C LEU A 399 -7.26 -2.73 -0.89
N GLY A 400 -6.46 -3.61 -1.51
CA GLY A 400 -6.67 -5.05 -1.50
C GLY A 400 -6.46 -5.67 -0.12
N SER A 401 -5.36 -5.35 0.57
CA SER A 401 -5.13 -5.85 1.94
C SER A 401 -6.11 -5.26 2.95
N SER A 402 -6.48 -3.99 2.81
CA SER A 402 -7.55 -3.37 3.60
C SER A 402 -8.90 -4.08 3.39
N PHE A 403 -9.23 -4.43 2.14
CA PHE A 403 -10.43 -5.20 1.83
C PHE A 403 -10.39 -6.60 2.43
N PHE A 404 -9.26 -7.32 2.31
CA PHE A 404 -9.10 -8.66 2.88
C PHE A 404 -9.29 -8.65 4.40
N VAL A 405 -8.66 -7.72 5.10
CA VAL A 405 -8.76 -7.61 6.56
C VAL A 405 -10.20 -7.32 7.02
N LYS A 406 -11.00 -6.61 6.21
CA LYS A 406 -12.43 -6.38 6.47
C LYS A 406 -13.31 -7.57 6.10
N ASN A 407 -12.94 -8.30 5.06
CA ASN A 407 -13.71 -9.41 4.48
C ASN A 407 -12.85 -10.67 4.33
N PRO A 408 -12.30 -11.23 5.42
CA PRO A 408 -11.28 -12.27 5.33
C PRO A 408 -11.89 -13.58 4.85
N THR A 409 -11.16 -14.31 4.00
CA THR A 409 -11.60 -15.61 3.46
C THR A 409 -11.34 -16.78 4.41
N VAL A 410 -10.62 -16.51 5.50
CA VAL A 410 -10.38 -17.40 6.63
C VAL A 410 -10.76 -16.67 7.93
N PRO A 411 -11.13 -17.34 9.02
CA PRO A 411 -11.42 -16.66 10.27
C PRO A 411 -10.23 -15.81 10.73
N PHE A 412 -10.42 -14.49 10.87
CA PHE A 412 -9.31 -13.55 11.06
C PHE A 412 -8.50 -13.83 12.32
N GLU A 413 -9.16 -14.28 13.38
CA GLU A 413 -8.55 -14.69 14.64
C GLU A 413 -7.58 -15.87 14.48
N LYS A 414 -7.74 -16.70 13.44
CA LYS A 414 -6.87 -17.84 13.12
C LYS A 414 -5.60 -17.45 12.35
N ILE A 415 -5.47 -16.19 11.93
CA ILE A 415 -4.23 -15.68 11.36
C ILE A 415 -3.20 -15.52 12.48
N ALA A 416 -2.13 -16.31 12.44
CA ALA A 416 -1.06 -16.34 13.43
C ALA A 416 -0.06 -15.19 13.24
N ALA A 417 0.30 -14.89 12.00
CA ALA A 417 1.17 -13.79 11.61
C ALA A 417 1.00 -13.49 10.12
N MET A 418 1.46 -12.31 9.69
CA MET A 418 1.55 -11.95 8.28
C MET A 418 2.99 -11.55 7.94
N VAL A 419 3.53 -12.11 6.85
CA VAL A 419 4.86 -11.82 6.33
C VAL A 419 4.70 -11.24 4.93
N ASN A 420 5.06 -9.97 4.75
CA ASN A 420 4.96 -9.27 3.47
C ASN A 420 6.32 -9.17 2.78
N MET A 421 6.29 -9.10 1.45
CA MET A 421 7.47 -8.85 0.62
C MET A 421 7.09 -7.87 -0.50
N ASP A 422 7.94 -6.87 -0.69
CA ASP A 422 7.84 -5.88 -1.76
C ASP A 422 9.24 -5.25 -1.96
N MET A 423 9.56 -4.90 -3.20
CA MET A 423 10.84 -4.34 -3.62
C MET A 423 12.05 -5.11 -3.03
N ILE A 424 12.11 -6.41 -3.32
CA ILE A 424 13.16 -7.32 -2.83
C ILE A 424 14.22 -7.66 -3.89
N GLY A 425 14.08 -7.13 -5.11
CA GLY A 425 14.94 -7.37 -6.26
C GLY A 425 16.11 -6.41 -6.42
N ARG A 426 16.20 -5.32 -5.63
CA ARG A 426 17.26 -4.29 -5.78
C ARG A 426 18.24 -4.20 -4.61
N MET A 427 18.47 -5.32 -3.92
CA MET A 427 19.38 -5.39 -2.78
C MET A 427 20.79 -4.84 -3.08
N LYS A 428 21.27 -3.96 -2.18
CA LYS A 428 22.63 -3.41 -2.18
C LYS A 428 23.38 -3.77 -0.90
N ASP A 429 24.69 -3.96 -1.02
CA ASP A 429 25.61 -4.22 0.10
C ASP A 429 25.21 -5.39 1.01
N SER A 430 24.50 -6.38 0.46
CA SER A 430 23.90 -7.51 1.16
C SER A 430 22.95 -7.09 2.29
N THR A 431 22.33 -5.91 2.19
CA THR A 431 21.46 -5.34 3.22
C THR A 431 20.00 -5.58 2.90
N ILE A 432 19.26 -6.07 3.90
CA ILE A 432 17.81 -6.20 3.86
C ILE A 432 17.20 -5.44 5.04
N ILE A 433 16.10 -4.73 4.80
CA ILE A 433 15.30 -4.10 5.85
C ILE A 433 14.16 -5.06 6.21
N VAL A 434 14.00 -5.30 7.51
CA VAL A 434 12.91 -6.11 8.06
C VAL A 434 12.12 -5.23 9.01
N GLN A 435 10.97 -4.75 8.54
CA GLN A 435 10.04 -3.92 9.33
C GLN A 435 9.06 -4.80 10.12
N GLY A 436 8.39 -4.21 11.11
CA GLY A 436 7.49 -4.93 12.00
C GLY A 436 8.21 -5.79 13.05
N ALA A 437 9.52 -5.69 13.18
CA ALA A 437 10.32 -6.57 14.04
C ALA A 437 10.05 -6.39 15.55
N GLY A 438 9.34 -5.34 15.94
CA GLY A 438 8.88 -5.10 17.31
C GLY A 438 7.49 -5.66 17.59
N THR A 439 6.77 -6.12 16.55
CA THR A 439 5.36 -6.55 16.68
C THR A 439 5.19 -7.93 17.32
N SER A 440 6.30 -8.58 17.67
CA SER A 440 6.37 -9.78 18.48
C SER A 440 7.75 -9.88 19.13
N PRO A 441 7.84 -10.36 20.39
CA PRO A 441 9.11 -10.41 21.13
C PRO A 441 10.13 -11.37 20.51
N ILE A 442 9.68 -12.34 19.70
CA ILE A 442 10.56 -13.38 19.12
C ILE A 442 11.14 -13.01 17.75
N TRP A 443 10.69 -11.93 17.11
CA TRP A 443 11.05 -11.61 15.71
C TRP A 443 12.54 -11.41 15.47
N LYS A 444 13.19 -10.54 16.24
CA LYS A 444 14.62 -10.25 16.02
C LYS A 444 15.49 -11.49 16.24
N GLU A 445 15.20 -12.26 17.28
CA GLU A 445 15.92 -13.51 17.58
C GLU A 445 15.66 -14.58 16.51
N LEU A 446 14.40 -14.78 16.11
CA LEU A 446 14.02 -15.76 15.11
C LEU A 446 14.65 -15.45 13.75
N VAL A 447 14.49 -14.22 13.23
CA VAL A 447 15.05 -13.80 11.94
C VAL A 447 16.58 -13.79 11.99
N GLY A 448 17.18 -13.27 13.08
CA GLY A 448 18.62 -13.29 13.28
C GLY A 448 19.20 -14.70 13.31
N GLY A 449 18.52 -15.62 13.99
CA GLY A 449 18.92 -17.02 14.10
C GLY A 449 18.91 -17.74 12.75
N VAL A 450 17.87 -17.55 11.92
CA VAL A 450 17.83 -18.17 10.58
C VAL A 450 18.77 -17.52 9.57
N ASN A 451 19.09 -16.23 9.75
CA ASN A 451 20.03 -15.49 8.93
C ASN A 451 21.49 -15.92 9.12
N GLY A 452 21.84 -16.52 10.27
CA GLY A 452 23.20 -17.00 10.54
C GLY A 452 23.75 -17.98 9.49
N GLY A 453 22.86 -18.69 8.78
CA GLY A 453 23.22 -19.58 7.67
C GLY A 453 23.04 -18.97 6.27
N ILE A 454 22.87 -17.66 6.14
CA ILE A 454 22.70 -16.92 4.87
C ILE A 454 23.69 -15.76 4.79
N GLY A 455 23.85 -15.00 5.88
CA GLY A 455 24.86 -13.94 6.00
C GLY A 455 24.42 -12.56 5.49
N LEU A 456 23.13 -12.24 5.47
CA LEU A 456 22.64 -10.90 5.13
C LEU A 456 22.84 -9.91 6.28
N LYS A 457 23.02 -8.63 5.95
CA LYS A 457 23.01 -7.52 6.91
C LYS A 457 21.56 -7.11 7.15
N VAL A 458 20.93 -7.69 8.16
CA VAL A 458 19.53 -7.41 8.49
C VAL A 458 19.43 -6.12 9.30
N LYS A 459 18.71 -5.13 8.78
CA LYS A 459 18.33 -3.90 9.49
C LYS A 459 16.89 -4.03 9.96
N PHE A 460 16.69 -4.09 11.28
CA PHE A 460 15.36 -4.16 11.85
C PHE A 460 14.78 -2.78 12.10
N THR A 461 13.49 -2.61 11.81
CA THR A 461 12.66 -1.55 12.38
C THR A 461 11.49 -2.17 13.14
N ASP A 462 11.14 -1.58 14.27
CA ASP A 462 10.17 -2.13 15.21
C ASP A 462 8.73 -1.82 14.80
N ASP A 463 8.52 -0.71 14.11
CA ASP A 463 7.20 -0.26 13.67
C ASP A 463 6.49 -1.30 12.81
N GLY A 464 5.23 -1.59 13.16
CA GLY A 464 4.37 -2.46 12.36
C GLY A 464 3.60 -1.73 11.27
N TYR A 465 3.67 -0.40 11.22
CA TYR A 465 3.09 0.40 10.15
C TYR A 465 4.16 0.83 9.14
N GLY A 466 3.95 0.44 7.89
CA GLY A 466 4.71 0.89 6.72
C GLY A 466 3.81 1.18 5.51
N PRO A 467 4.36 1.71 4.42
CA PRO A 467 3.63 1.97 3.19
C PRO A 467 3.48 0.66 2.37
N SER A 468 2.86 -0.38 2.95
CA SER A 468 2.63 -1.66 2.27
C SER A 468 1.59 -2.52 2.98
N ASP A 469 1.21 -3.65 2.40
CA ASP A 469 0.05 -4.49 2.76
C ASP A 469 0.09 -5.14 4.15
N HIS A 470 1.22 -5.11 4.86
CA HIS A 470 1.28 -5.56 6.26
C HIS A 470 0.56 -4.60 7.22
N SER A 471 0.46 -3.32 6.88
CA SER A 471 -0.10 -2.29 7.75
C SER A 471 -1.56 -2.56 8.18
N PRO A 472 -2.49 -2.94 7.28
CA PRO A 472 -3.85 -3.30 7.68
C PRO A 472 -3.92 -4.49 8.65
N PHE A 473 -3.02 -5.47 8.53
CA PHE A 473 -2.95 -6.62 9.46
C PHE A 473 -2.46 -6.18 10.84
N TYR A 474 -1.45 -5.32 10.90
CA TYR A 474 -0.95 -4.76 12.15
C TYR A 474 -2.01 -3.89 12.86
N ALA A 475 -2.79 -3.12 12.10
CA ALA A 475 -3.93 -2.36 12.62
C ALA A 475 -5.01 -3.24 13.27
N LYS A 476 -5.10 -4.51 12.87
CA LYS A 476 -5.96 -5.52 13.48
C LYS A 476 -5.20 -6.48 14.40
N GLU A 477 -4.12 -5.99 15.00
CA GLU A 477 -3.40 -6.65 16.10
C GLU A 477 -2.80 -8.01 15.72
N LYS A 478 -2.34 -8.13 14.48
CA LYS A 478 -1.53 -9.29 14.03
C LYS A 478 -0.04 -8.97 14.07
N PRO A 479 0.80 -9.92 14.53
CA PRO A 479 2.25 -9.82 14.35
C PRO A 479 2.59 -9.77 12.85
N VAL A 480 3.42 -8.82 12.46
CA VAL A 480 3.81 -8.62 11.06
C VAL A 480 5.31 -8.58 10.88
N LEU A 481 5.78 -9.03 9.72
CA LEU A 481 7.13 -8.77 9.21
C LEU A 481 7.02 -8.27 7.78
N PHE A 482 7.84 -7.31 7.40
CA PHE A 482 7.92 -6.83 6.03
C PHE A 482 9.37 -6.80 5.55
N PHE A 483 9.66 -7.59 4.52
CA PHE A 483 10.98 -7.66 3.87
C PHE A 483 11.05 -6.68 2.70
N PHE A 484 12.03 -5.79 2.75
CA PHE A 484 12.20 -4.68 1.81
C PHE A 484 13.69 -4.37 1.58
N SER A 485 14.13 -4.25 0.32
CA SER A 485 15.56 -4.04 0.00
C SER A 485 15.99 -2.57 -0.05
N GLY A 486 15.05 -1.63 0.08
CA GLY A 486 15.31 -0.18 0.04
C GLY A 486 14.86 0.46 -1.27
N THR A 487 14.73 1.80 -1.28
CA THR A 487 14.34 2.54 -2.49
C THR A 487 15.50 2.74 -3.46
N HIS A 488 15.19 3.01 -4.73
CA HIS A 488 16.17 3.34 -5.78
C HIS A 488 15.63 4.43 -6.71
N THR A 489 16.49 4.93 -7.60
CA THR A 489 16.20 6.08 -8.47
C THR A 489 15.15 5.81 -9.56
N ASP A 490 14.87 4.53 -9.82
CA ASP A 490 13.87 4.07 -10.80
C ASP A 490 12.47 3.87 -10.18
N TYR A 491 12.32 4.00 -8.86
CA TYR A 491 11.04 3.82 -8.16
C TYR A 491 9.93 4.70 -8.76
N HIS A 492 8.76 4.12 -9.02
CA HIS A 492 7.59 4.77 -9.66
C HIS A 492 7.91 5.42 -11.01
N LYS A 493 8.78 4.81 -11.83
CA LYS A 493 9.14 5.30 -13.17
C LYS A 493 9.10 4.20 -14.23
N PRO A 494 8.94 4.56 -15.52
CA PRO A 494 9.04 3.60 -16.64
C PRO A 494 10.35 2.80 -16.65
N SER A 495 11.40 3.39 -16.09
CA SER A 495 12.74 2.80 -16.02
C SER A 495 12.90 1.68 -14.98
N ASP A 496 11.88 1.32 -14.20
CA ASP A 496 11.95 0.16 -13.30
C ASP A 496 11.77 -1.16 -14.05
N THR A 497 12.83 -1.62 -14.72
CA THR A 497 12.84 -2.73 -15.67
C THR A 497 13.59 -3.96 -15.17
N TRP A 498 13.22 -5.15 -15.66
CA TRP A 498 13.68 -6.44 -15.17
C TRP A 498 15.21 -6.65 -15.29
N ASP A 499 15.86 -6.00 -16.25
CA ASP A 499 17.31 -6.11 -16.47
C ASP A 499 18.14 -5.51 -15.32
N LYS A 500 17.51 -4.76 -14.42
CA LYS A 500 18.15 -4.13 -13.26
C LYS A 500 18.04 -4.96 -11.98
N ILE A 501 17.35 -6.10 -12.02
CA ILE A 501 17.13 -6.97 -10.87
C ILE A 501 18.43 -7.68 -10.46
N ASN A 502 18.68 -7.70 -9.16
CA ASN A 502 19.71 -8.49 -8.51
C ASN A 502 19.13 -9.84 -8.05
N SER A 503 19.00 -10.78 -8.98
CA SER A 503 18.42 -12.12 -8.74
C SER A 503 19.14 -12.91 -7.65
N VAL A 504 20.48 -12.83 -7.62
CA VAL A 504 21.31 -13.46 -6.58
C VAL A 504 20.90 -12.93 -5.20
N GLY A 505 20.71 -11.62 -5.11
CA GLY A 505 20.31 -10.96 -3.88
C GLY A 505 18.90 -11.31 -3.44
N GLU A 506 17.96 -11.27 -4.38
CA GLU A 506 16.56 -11.64 -4.17
C GLU A 506 16.44 -13.08 -3.68
N LYS A 507 17.15 -14.03 -4.30
CA LYS A 507 17.21 -15.42 -3.85
C LYS A 507 17.65 -15.55 -2.39
N LEU A 508 18.67 -14.80 -1.95
CA LEU A 508 19.11 -14.83 -0.54
C LEU A 508 18.03 -14.26 0.40
N ILE A 509 17.30 -13.23 -0.03
CA ILE A 509 16.17 -12.67 0.72
C ILE A 509 15.04 -13.70 0.82
N LEU A 510 14.72 -14.40 -0.26
CA LEU A 510 13.69 -15.46 -0.27
C LEU A 510 14.09 -16.64 0.60
N GLN A 511 15.38 -17.00 0.65
CA GLN A 511 15.88 -18.00 1.60
C GLN A 511 15.66 -17.56 3.05
N LEU A 512 15.88 -16.28 3.35
CA LEU A 512 15.64 -15.72 4.67
C LEU A 512 14.15 -15.71 5.01
N ALA A 513 13.30 -15.25 4.10
CA ALA A 513 11.85 -15.21 4.26
C ALA A 513 11.27 -16.63 4.42
N TYR A 514 11.69 -17.59 3.58
CA TYR A 514 11.33 -18.99 3.68
C TYR A 514 11.67 -19.57 5.06
N ARG A 515 12.93 -19.44 5.51
CA ARG A 515 13.35 -19.98 6.81
C ARG A 515 12.60 -19.30 7.97
N THR A 516 12.31 -18.01 7.84
CA THR A 516 11.52 -17.26 8.83
C THR A 516 10.11 -17.83 8.91
N VAL A 517 9.40 -17.95 7.79
CA VAL A 517 8.04 -18.51 7.75
C VAL A 517 8.01 -19.98 8.17
N ASP A 518 9.01 -20.78 7.79
CA ASP A 518 9.13 -22.18 8.18
C ASP A 518 9.26 -22.34 9.71
N LYS A 519 9.99 -21.43 10.37
CA LYS A 519 10.01 -21.36 11.84
C LYS A 519 8.66 -20.97 12.42
N ILE A 520 7.99 -19.95 11.86
CA ILE A 520 6.69 -19.48 12.35
C ILE A 520 5.61 -20.57 12.23
N GLN A 521 5.49 -21.20 11.06
CA GLN A 521 4.49 -22.26 10.85
C GLN A 521 4.73 -23.47 11.77
N GLY A 522 5.99 -23.73 12.14
CA GLY A 522 6.39 -24.84 13.00
C GLY A 522 6.25 -24.61 14.52
N LEU A 523 5.95 -23.40 14.99
CA LEU A 523 5.77 -23.09 16.42
C LEU A 523 4.62 -23.92 17.03
N ASP A 524 4.64 -24.17 18.34
CA ASP A 524 3.51 -24.86 18.98
C ASP A 524 2.36 -23.91 19.34
N ALA A 525 2.60 -22.60 19.33
CA ALA A 525 1.62 -21.54 19.55
C ALA A 525 1.89 -20.35 18.60
N PRO A 526 0.87 -19.54 18.25
CA PRO A 526 1.07 -18.37 17.40
C PRO A 526 1.99 -17.34 18.09
N PRO A 527 2.78 -16.57 17.33
CA PRO A 527 3.59 -15.48 17.86
C PRO A 527 2.72 -14.48 18.64
N THR A 528 3.22 -13.98 19.76
CA THR A 528 2.50 -12.99 20.56
C THR A 528 2.55 -11.63 19.89
N TYR A 529 1.39 -11.01 19.69
CA TYR A 529 1.31 -9.62 19.23
C TYR A 529 1.81 -8.65 20.31
N VAL A 530 2.63 -7.70 19.88
CA VAL A 530 3.07 -6.56 20.66
C VAL A 530 2.75 -5.30 19.87
N ARG A 531 2.04 -4.37 20.49
CA ARG A 531 1.92 -3.02 19.95
C ARG A 531 3.26 -2.31 20.16
N THR A 532 3.70 -1.59 19.15
CA THR A 532 5.00 -0.91 19.11
C THR A 532 4.82 0.60 19.20
N LYS A 533 5.81 1.25 19.82
CA LYS A 533 5.85 2.72 20.06
C LYS A 533 6.03 3.57 18.79
N GLY A 534 6.03 2.95 17.60
CA GLY A 534 6.28 3.57 16.31
C GLY A 534 7.74 4.02 16.19
N ASP A 535 8.44 3.53 15.17
CA ASP A 535 9.79 4.02 14.89
C ASP A 535 9.73 5.31 14.07
N SER A 536 10.49 6.28 14.57
CA SER A 536 10.79 7.58 13.97
C SER A 536 11.22 7.61 12.51
N THR A 537 11.74 6.49 12.01
CA THR A 537 12.69 6.53 10.91
C THR A 537 11.99 6.86 9.60
N ARG A 538 12.40 8.01 9.03
CA ARG A 538 12.00 8.51 7.71
C ARG A 538 12.13 7.41 6.65
N MET A 539 11.01 6.93 6.12
CA MET A 539 10.96 6.36 4.78
C MET A 539 10.38 7.42 3.84
N GLY A 540 11.20 7.80 2.86
CA GLY A 540 10.92 8.88 1.92
C GLY A 540 9.86 8.49 0.89
N GLY A 541 8.99 9.44 0.60
CA GLY A 541 7.96 9.42 -0.44
C GLY A 541 7.15 10.71 -0.29
N GLY A 542 7.02 11.48 -1.37
CA GLY A 542 6.68 12.90 -1.35
C GLY A 542 5.38 13.27 -0.63
N SER A 543 5.52 13.89 0.54
CA SER A 543 4.59 14.90 1.05
C SER A 543 5.43 15.86 1.88
N GLY A 544 5.30 17.18 1.64
CA GLY A 544 6.14 18.19 2.28
C GLY A 544 6.18 17.98 3.80
N GLU A 545 7.36 18.13 4.42
CA GLU A 545 7.61 17.84 5.84
C GLU A 545 6.41 18.25 6.72
N LEU A 546 5.58 17.28 7.11
CA LEU A 546 4.56 17.47 8.13
C LEU A 546 5.31 17.87 9.41
N ARG A 547 5.25 19.15 9.76
CA ARG A 547 5.96 19.73 10.90
C ARG A 547 5.43 19.14 12.20
N ALA A 548 4.12 19.04 12.32
CA ALA A 548 3.41 18.46 13.44
C ALA A 548 3.04 17.00 13.17
N TYR A 549 3.04 16.21 14.24
CA TYR A 549 2.73 14.79 14.23
C TYR A 549 1.63 14.51 15.25
N LEU A 550 0.56 13.88 14.79
CA LEU A 550 -0.53 13.41 15.63
C LEU A 550 -0.41 11.90 15.94
N GLY A 551 0.14 11.11 15.00
CA GLY A 551 0.30 9.65 15.13
C GLY A 551 -0.96 8.83 14.90
N THR A 552 -1.93 9.39 14.18
CA THR A 552 -3.10 8.66 13.68
C THR A 552 -2.78 7.83 12.47
N ILE A 553 -3.62 6.84 12.21
CA ILE A 553 -3.43 5.89 11.11
C ILE A 553 -4.75 5.83 10.37
N PRO A 554 -4.84 6.53 9.22
CA PRO A 554 -6.06 6.55 8.43
C PRO A 554 -6.46 5.16 7.94
N ASP A 555 -7.76 4.94 7.79
CA ASP A 555 -8.37 3.86 7.03
C ASP A 555 -8.88 4.46 5.70
N TYR A 556 -8.36 3.98 4.57
CA TYR A 556 -8.65 4.50 3.23
C TYR A 556 -9.81 3.80 2.53
N SER A 557 -10.35 2.75 3.12
CA SER A 557 -11.23 1.82 2.41
C SER A 557 -12.73 2.12 2.54
N GLU A 558 -13.11 3.23 3.18
CA GLU A 558 -14.50 3.65 3.31
C GLU A 558 -14.71 5.10 2.88
N GLU A 559 -15.78 5.35 2.11
CA GLU A 559 -16.26 6.68 1.79
C GLU A 559 -17.18 7.18 2.90
N LEU A 560 -16.69 8.10 3.71
CA LEU A 560 -17.45 8.75 4.78
C LEU A 560 -16.99 10.19 4.97
N VAL A 561 -17.87 11.03 5.53
CA VAL A 561 -17.50 12.40 5.91
C VAL A 561 -16.60 12.32 7.15
N GLY A 562 -15.33 12.68 6.95
CA GLY A 562 -14.28 12.63 7.98
C GLY A 562 -13.15 11.69 7.59
N VAL A 563 -12.29 11.38 8.57
CA VAL A 563 -11.19 10.42 8.42
C VAL A 563 -11.34 9.33 9.47
N LYS A 564 -11.74 8.14 9.04
CA LYS A 564 -11.78 6.96 9.90
C LYS A 564 -10.35 6.51 10.20
N LEU A 565 -10.11 6.10 11.44
CA LEU A 565 -8.82 5.62 11.88
C LEU A 565 -8.85 4.10 11.95
N SER A 566 -7.89 3.45 11.29
CA SER A 566 -7.60 2.03 11.52
C SER A 566 -6.92 1.85 12.89
N GLY A 567 -6.17 2.86 13.35
CA GLY A 567 -5.50 2.85 14.65
C GLY A 567 -4.80 4.17 14.98
N VAL A 568 -4.05 4.14 16.08
CA VAL A 568 -3.12 5.19 16.51
C VAL A 568 -1.80 4.53 16.93
N ARG A 569 -0.70 5.25 16.77
CA ARG A 569 0.65 4.78 17.15
C ARG A 569 0.81 4.86 18.67
N GLU A 570 1.43 3.86 19.30
CA GLU A 570 1.63 3.88 20.75
C GLU A 570 2.57 5.02 21.15
N GLY A 571 2.27 5.68 22.26
CA GLY A 571 3.01 6.86 22.76
C GLY A 571 2.78 8.13 21.93
N SER A 572 1.98 8.08 20.87
CA SER A 572 1.66 9.24 20.05
C SER A 572 0.78 10.25 20.78
N PRO A 573 0.76 11.52 20.32
CA PRO A 573 -0.20 12.51 20.81
C PRO A 573 -1.66 12.05 20.74
N ALA A 574 -2.06 11.38 19.65
CA ALA A 574 -3.40 10.82 19.50
C ALA A 574 -3.73 9.80 20.61
N GLU A 575 -2.83 8.85 20.87
CA GLU A 575 -3.05 7.85 21.91
C GLU A 575 -3.11 8.49 23.30
N LYS A 576 -2.19 9.41 23.60
CA LYS A 576 -2.16 10.16 24.87
C LYS A 576 -3.46 10.94 25.12
N ALA A 577 -4.09 11.43 24.05
CA ALA A 577 -5.39 12.12 24.09
C ALA A 577 -6.60 11.16 24.10
N GLY A 578 -6.38 9.84 24.07
CA GLY A 578 -7.44 8.84 24.13
C GLY A 578 -8.15 8.58 22.79
N ILE A 579 -7.56 9.00 21.67
CA ILE A 579 -8.01 8.65 20.32
C ILE A 579 -7.70 7.16 20.07
N LYS A 580 -8.61 6.45 19.38
CA LYS A 580 -8.54 5.00 19.17
C LYS A 580 -8.83 4.64 17.72
N GLY A 581 -8.42 3.42 17.33
CA GLY A 581 -8.91 2.82 16.09
C GLY A 581 -10.44 2.71 16.12
N GLY A 582 -11.08 2.97 14.99
CA GLY A 582 -12.53 3.07 14.84
C GLY A 582 -13.09 4.49 15.00
N ASP A 583 -12.32 5.44 15.55
CA ASP A 583 -12.73 6.85 15.59
C ASP A 583 -12.76 7.46 14.19
N VAL A 584 -13.68 8.40 13.96
CA VAL A 584 -13.72 9.24 12.77
C VAL A 584 -13.39 10.67 13.14
N ILE A 585 -12.28 11.22 12.62
CA ILE A 585 -11.92 12.63 12.78
C ILE A 585 -12.82 13.47 11.87
N VAL A 586 -13.58 14.40 12.46
CA VAL A 586 -14.51 15.29 11.75
C VAL A 586 -14.15 16.77 11.90
N ARG A 587 -13.25 17.11 12.83
CA ARG A 587 -12.77 18.48 13.04
C ARG A 587 -11.34 18.49 13.57
N PHE A 588 -10.51 19.41 13.09
CA PHE A 588 -9.15 19.64 13.55
C PHE A 588 -8.92 21.13 13.81
N GLY A 589 -8.93 21.53 15.08
CA GLY A 589 -8.93 22.94 15.46
C GLY A 589 -10.21 23.62 14.97
N ALA A 590 -10.05 24.72 14.23
CA ALA A 590 -11.18 25.42 13.61
C ALA A 590 -11.66 24.77 12.29
N LYS A 591 -10.88 23.84 11.71
CA LYS A 591 -11.13 23.30 10.38
C LYS A 591 -12.05 22.09 10.42
N GLU A 592 -13.05 22.07 9.54
CA GLU A 592 -13.87 20.87 9.30
C GLU A 592 -13.07 19.85 8.49
N ILE A 593 -13.16 18.57 8.88
CA ILE A 593 -12.48 17.47 8.20
C ILE A 593 -13.53 16.63 7.50
N ARG A 594 -13.55 16.67 6.15
CA ARG A 594 -14.47 15.87 5.34
C ARG A 594 -13.80 14.69 4.65
N ASN A 595 -12.48 14.74 4.47
CA ASN A 595 -11.69 13.70 3.82
C ASN A 595 -10.23 13.72 4.32
N ILE A 596 -9.41 12.80 3.83
CA ILE A 596 -8.00 12.67 4.25
C ILE A 596 -7.11 13.85 3.90
N TYR A 597 -7.40 14.53 2.80
CA TYR A 597 -6.62 15.70 2.39
C TYR A 597 -6.88 16.87 3.33
N ASP A 598 -8.14 17.10 3.71
CA ASP A 598 -8.49 18.11 4.71
C ASP A 598 -7.70 17.88 6.01
N TYR A 599 -7.65 16.62 6.47
CA TYR A 599 -6.88 16.23 7.64
C TYR A 599 -5.39 16.51 7.49
N THR A 600 -4.80 16.12 6.36
CA THR A 600 -3.37 16.31 6.07
C THR A 600 -3.01 17.79 6.02
N TYR A 601 -3.83 18.61 5.37
CA TYR A 601 -3.64 20.06 5.29
C TYR A 601 -3.88 20.76 6.63
N ALA A 602 -4.86 20.29 7.42
CA ALA A 602 -5.09 20.80 8.76
C ALA A 602 -3.89 20.52 9.65
N LEU A 603 -3.42 19.27 9.72
CA LEU A 603 -2.24 18.89 10.50
C LEU A 603 -0.98 19.65 10.05
N GLY A 604 -0.76 19.77 8.73
CA GLY A 604 0.40 20.47 8.16
C GLY A 604 0.43 21.99 8.40
N ALA A 605 -0.70 22.57 8.82
CA ALA A 605 -0.78 23.99 9.20
C ALA A 605 -0.28 24.27 10.62
N HIS A 606 -0.10 23.24 11.45
CA HIS A 606 0.31 23.36 12.84
C HIS A 606 1.79 23.06 13.07
N LYS A 607 2.32 23.55 14.19
CA LYS A 607 3.71 23.30 14.64
C LYS A 607 3.73 22.36 15.86
N PRO A 608 4.82 21.59 16.04
CA PRO A 608 5.05 20.87 17.30
C PRO A 608 4.97 21.81 18.50
N GLY A 609 4.34 21.34 19.57
CA GLY A 609 4.11 22.09 20.80
C GLY A 609 2.77 22.85 20.84
N GLU A 610 2.04 22.92 19.73
CA GLU A 610 0.70 23.49 19.71
C GLU A 610 -0.33 22.50 20.26
N THR A 611 -1.26 22.99 21.10
CA THR A 611 -2.42 22.21 21.54
C THR A 611 -3.60 22.51 20.63
N VAL A 612 -4.24 21.45 20.11
CA VAL A 612 -5.36 21.56 19.17
C VAL A 612 -6.54 20.71 19.64
N GLU A 613 -7.74 21.28 19.57
CA GLU A 613 -8.99 20.57 19.81
C GLU A 613 -9.38 19.73 18.59
N ILE A 614 -9.51 18.43 18.75
CA ILE A 614 -9.91 17.47 17.71
C ILE A 614 -11.32 16.99 17.99
N GLY A 615 -12.22 17.18 17.02
CA GLY A 615 -13.57 16.63 17.04
C GLY A 615 -13.59 15.24 16.40
N LEU A 616 -14.19 14.27 17.10
CA LEU A 616 -14.26 12.87 16.73
C LEU A 616 -15.70 12.37 16.76
N VAL A 617 -16.00 11.34 15.98
CA VAL A 617 -17.18 10.50 16.14
C VAL A 617 -16.72 9.09 16.51
N ARG A 618 -17.18 8.60 17.67
CA ARG A 618 -16.91 7.25 18.17
C ARG A 618 -18.22 6.52 18.34
N GLU A 619 -18.40 5.42 17.62
CA GLU A 619 -19.65 4.61 17.68
C GLU A 619 -20.92 5.47 17.48
N GLY A 620 -20.86 6.42 16.55
CA GLY A 620 -21.94 7.35 16.24
C GLY A 620 -22.13 8.53 17.22
N LYS A 621 -21.32 8.64 18.28
CA LYS A 621 -21.41 9.72 19.26
C LYS A 621 -20.28 10.76 19.06
N PRO A 622 -20.59 12.06 19.07
CA PRO A 622 -19.57 13.10 18.97
C PRO A 622 -18.75 13.20 20.26
N LEU A 623 -17.45 13.42 20.11
CA LEU A 623 -16.48 13.65 21.16
C LEU A 623 -15.55 14.79 20.75
N THR A 624 -14.97 15.51 21.70
CA THR A 624 -13.86 16.43 21.44
C THR A 624 -12.74 16.14 22.41
N VAL A 625 -11.50 16.11 21.92
CA VAL A 625 -10.28 15.87 22.70
C VAL A 625 -9.25 16.95 22.43
N SER A 626 -8.55 17.37 23.47
CA SER A 626 -7.44 18.33 23.36
C SER A 626 -6.13 17.56 23.17
N VAL A 627 -5.36 17.90 22.14
CA VAL A 627 -4.13 17.17 21.80
C VAL A 627 -2.94 18.11 21.66
N LEU A 628 -1.88 17.86 22.43
CA LEU A 628 -0.59 18.51 22.27
C LEU A 628 0.17 17.85 21.12
N LEU A 629 0.30 18.53 19.99
CA LEU A 629 1.01 18.02 18.82
C LEU A 629 2.51 17.92 19.11
N GLU A 630 3.14 16.84 18.67
CA GLU A 630 4.56 16.61 18.86
C GLU A 630 5.29 16.67 17.52
N ARG A 631 6.63 16.69 17.54
CA ARG A 631 7.42 16.45 16.33
C ARG A 631 7.45 14.95 16.10
N ARG A 632 7.36 14.50 14.84
CA ARG A 632 7.65 13.10 14.50
C ARG A 632 9.08 12.84 14.97
N ARG A 633 9.22 12.07 16.05
CA ARG A 633 10.54 11.74 16.62
C ARG A 633 11.29 10.88 15.64
#